data_AF-A0A3M1IZG7-F1
#
_entry.id   AF-A0A3M1IZG7-F1
#
_cell.length_a   1.000
_cell.length_b   1.000
_cell.length_c   1.000
_cell.angle_alpha   90.00
_cell.angle_beta   90.00
_cell.angle_gamma   90.00
#
_symmetry.space_group_name_H-M   'P 1'
#
loop_
_entity.id
_entity.type
_entity.pdbx_description
1 polymer ?
#
loop_
_entity_poly.entity_id
_entity_poly.type
_entity_poly.pdbx_seq_one_letter_code
_entity_poly.pdbx_strand_id
1 'polypeptide(L)'
;MSDIIQLHDLQFAPFLSADRVQQRVSELASKLRESHTGKRPVFLVMLKGAFIFATDLIRQFPAEAEISFVRARSYLGTQSSRKVELVLGPEEEEIK
;
A
#
# COMPACT_ATOMS: atom_id res chain seq x y z
N MET A 1 -2.05 -29.55 4.66
CA MET A 1 -1.18 -29.23 5.80
C MET A 1 -0.44 -27.97 5.41
N SER A 2 -0.45 -26.91 6.22
CA SER A 2 0.25 -25.68 5.88
C SER A 2 1.75 -25.89 6.04
N ASP A 3 2.52 -25.69 4.97
CA ASP A 3 3.98 -25.82 5.02
C ASP A 3 4.55 -24.75 5.95
N ILE A 4 5.19 -25.18 7.04
CA ILE A 4 5.89 -24.27 7.96
C ILE A 4 7.20 -23.86 7.29
N ILE A 5 7.38 -22.55 7.13
CA ILE A 5 8.58 -21.93 6.57
C ILE A 5 9.47 -21.52 7.74
N GLN A 6 10.68 -22.07 7.80
CA GLN A 6 11.70 -21.69 8.78
C GLN A 6 12.57 -20.57 8.21
N LEU A 7 12.68 -19.44 8.93
CA LEU A 7 13.62 -18.36 8.63
C LEU A 7 14.39 -18.03 9.91
N HIS A 8 15.71 -18.25 9.90
CA HIS A 8 16.55 -18.14 11.10
C HIS A 8 15.96 -18.96 12.27
N ASP A 9 15.71 -18.33 13.41
CA ASP A 9 15.13 -18.89 14.62
C ASP A 9 13.60 -18.82 14.67
N LEU A 10 12.95 -18.36 13.59
CA LEU A 10 11.51 -18.13 13.52
C LEU A 10 10.78 -19.09 12.57
N GLN A 11 9.54 -19.43 12.94
CA GLN A 11 8.62 -20.28 12.17
C GLN A 11 7.44 -19.45 11.66
N PHE A 12 7.15 -19.60 10.38
CA PHE A 12 6.06 -18.91 9.71
C PHE A 12 5.13 -19.92 9.05
N ALA A 13 3.83 -19.67 9.13
CA ALA A 13 2.85 -20.35 8.31
C ALA A 13 2.25 -19.31 7.33
N PRO A 14 2.10 -19.64 6.03
CA PRO A 14 1.43 -18.76 5.09
C PRO A 14 0.02 -18.40 5.57
N PHE A 15 -0.23 -17.11 5.79
CA PHE A 15 -1.57 -16.65 6.18
C PHE A 15 -2.49 -16.49 4.96
N LEU A 16 -1.94 -15.98 3.85
CA LEU A 16 -2.61 -15.85 2.57
C LEU A 16 -1.69 -16.40 1.48
N SER A 17 -2.26 -17.11 0.51
CA SER A 17 -1.51 -17.48 -0.69
C SER A 17 -1.26 -16.25 -1.56
N ALA A 18 -0.19 -16.30 -2.36
CA ALA A 18 0.13 -15.24 -3.31
C ALA A 18 -1.05 -14.97 -4.26
N ASP A 19 -1.69 -16.02 -4.78
CA ASP A 19 -2.85 -15.91 -5.67
C ASP A 19 -4.02 -15.20 -5.01
N ARG A 20 -4.29 -15.49 -3.72
CA ARG A 20 -5.37 -14.82 -2.98
C ARG A 20 -5.07 -13.34 -2.78
N VAL A 21 -3.81 -12.97 -2.57
CA VAL A 21 -3.39 -11.57 -2.49
C VAL A 21 -3.57 -10.90 -3.86
N GLN A 22 -3.05 -11.48 -4.93
CA GLN A 22 -3.13 -10.93 -6.28
C GLN A 22 -4.58 -10.78 -6.77
N GLN A 23 -5.43 -11.76 -6.51
CA GLN A 23 -6.86 -11.69 -6.81
C GLN A 23 -7.51 -10.51 -6.07
N ARG A 24 -7.24 -10.36 -4.77
CA ARG A 24 -7.84 -9.29 -3.98
C ARG A 24 -7.36 -7.91 -4.40
N VAL A 25 -6.09 -7.79 -4.81
CA VAL A 25 -5.51 -6.57 -5.39
C VAL A 25 -6.21 -6.22 -6.70
N SER A 26 -6.44 -7.19 -7.58
CA SER A 26 -7.18 -7.01 -8.83
C SER A 26 -8.58 -6.46 -8.60
N GLU A 27 -9.33 -7.10 -7.72
CA GLU A 27 -10.68 -6.68 -7.34
C GLU A 27 -10.69 -5.26 -6.74
N LEU A 28 -9.64 -4.89 -5.99
CA LEU A 28 -9.51 -3.55 -5.43
C LEU A 28 -9.23 -2.52 -6.53
N ALA A 29 -8.34 -2.83 -7.47
CA ALA A 29 -8.00 -1.95 -8.59
C ALA A 29 -9.25 -1.64 -9.45
N SER A 30 -10.05 -2.65 -9.77
CA SER A 30 -11.31 -2.47 -10.50
C SER A 30 -12.30 -1.59 -9.72
N LYS A 31 -12.48 -1.84 -8.42
CA LYS A 31 -13.37 -1.03 -7.56
C LYS A 31 -12.91 0.43 -7.45
N LEU A 32 -11.61 0.66 -7.37
CA LEU A 32 -11.04 2.01 -7.37
C LEU A 32 -11.28 2.70 -8.71
N ARG A 33 -11.13 1.98 -9.83
CA ARG A 33 -11.40 2.53 -11.15
C ARG A 33 -12.86 2.95 -11.27
N GLU A 34 -13.80 2.10 -10.87
CA GLU A 34 -15.24 2.39 -10.94
C GLU A 34 -15.57 3.65 -10.13
N SER A 35 -15.11 3.72 -8.88
CA SER A 35 -15.35 4.85 -7.98
C SER A 35 -14.68 6.17 -8.41
N HIS A 36 -13.64 6.10 -9.25
CA HIS A 36 -12.89 7.25 -9.74
C HIS A 36 -12.93 7.35 -11.28
N THR A 37 -14.04 6.93 -11.88
CA THR A 37 -14.22 6.95 -13.34
C THR A 37 -14.01 8.36 -13.90
N GLY A 38 -13.20 8.47 -14.96
CA GLY A 38 -12.90 9.74 -15.61
C GLY A 38 -11.92 10.64 -14.84
N LYS A 39 -11.39 10.19 -13.71
CA LYS A 39 -10.37 10.90 -12.93
C LYS A 39 -8.99 10.27 -13.15
N ARG A 40 -7.94 11.06 -12.86
CA ARG A 40 -6.54 10.64 -12.81
C ARG A 40 -6.08 10.75 -11.35
N PRO A 41 -6.27 9.69 -10.53
CA PRO A 41 -6.02 9.77 -9.10
C PRO A 41 -4.53 9.83 -8.78
N VAL A 42 -4.22 10.36 -7.60
CA VAL A 42 -2.88 10.28 -7.01
C VAL A 42 -2.87 9.22 -5.91
N PHE A 43 -2.00 8.22 -6.05
CA PHE A 43 -1.76 7.22 -5.02
C PHE A 43 -0.74 7.75 -4.01
N LEU A 44 -1.22 8.14 -2.82
CA LEU A 44 -0.38 8.53 -1.69
C LEU A 44 0.10 7.28 -0.93
N VAL A 45 1.35 6.89 -1.12
CA VAL A 45 1.92 5.63 -0.61
C VAL A 45 2.76 5.86 0.65
N MET A 46 2.33 5.28 1.76
CA MET A 46 3.02 5.38 3.06
C MET A 46 4.25 4.47 3.13
N LEU A 47 5.44 5.09 3.22
CA LEU A 47 6.70 4.37 3.37
C LEU A 47 6.95 3.90 4.81
N LYS A 48 7.60 2.75 5.01
CA LYS A 48 8.16 1.84 3.98
C LYS A 48 7.21 0.69 3.61
N GLY A 49 6.36 0.26 4.54
CA GLY A 49 5.65 -1.03 4.45
C GLY A 49 4.61 -1.12 3.33
N ALA A 50 3.98 -0.02 2.92
CA ALA A 50 2.95 -0.06 1.88
C ALA A 50 3.51 -0.20 0.45
N PHE A 51 4.83 -0.05 0.26
CA PHE A 51 5.44 0.03 -1.06
C PHE A 51 5.08 -1.16 -1.97
N ILE A 52 5.30 -2.40 -1.50
CA ILE A 52 5.06 -3.60 -2.32
C ILE A 52 3.57 -3.72 -2.71
N PHE A 53 2.69 -3.57 -1.73
CA PHE A 53 1.24 -3.60 -1.97
C PHE A 53 0.79 -2.50 -2.95
N ALA A 54 1.29 -1.28 -2.77
CA ALA A 54 0.95 -0.17 -3.65
C ALA A 54 1.44 -0.43 -5.08
N THR A 55 2.64 -0.99 -5.27
CA THR A 55 3.13 -1.33 -6.61
C THR A 55 2.28 -2.39 -7.28
N ASP A 56 1.81 -3.41 -6.55
CA ASP A 56 0.92 -4.41 -7.12
C ASP A 56 -0.44 -3.80 -7.49
N LEU A 57 -0.99 -2.95 -6.62
CA LEU A 57 -2.26 -2.28 -6.87
C LEU A 57 -2.21 -1.35 -8.08
N ILE A 58 -1.16 -0.53 -8.18
CA ILE A 58 -0.98 0.43 -9.27
C ILE A 58 -0.77 -0.31 -10.60
N ARG A 59 0.00 -1.41 -10.62
CA ARG A 59 0.17 -2.25 -11.83
C ARG A 59 -1.16 -2.82 -12.34
N GLN A 60 -2.09 -3.11 -11.43
CA GLN A 60 -3.40 -3.64 -11.78
C GLN A 60 -4.44 -2.54 -12.04
N PHE A 61 -4.12 -1.27 -11.78
CA PHE A 61 -5.05 -0.15 -11.97
C PHE A 61 -5.21 0.14 -13.47
N PRO A 62 -6.43 0.00 -14.03
CA PRO A 62 -6.65 0.03 -15.48
C PRO A 62 -6.80 1.46 -16.03
N ALA A 63 -5.99 2.41 -15.54
CA ALA A 63 -6.00 3.80 -15.97
C ALA A 63 -4.72 4.53 -15.56
N GLU A 64 -4.53 5.73 -16.11
CA GLU A 64 -3.45 6.62 -15.66
C GLU A 64 -3.67 7.10 -14.22
N ALA A 65 -2.57 7.17 -13.48
CA ALA A 65 -2.53 7.68 -12.13
C ALA A 65 -1.15 8.27 -11.83
N GLU A 66 -1.10 9.15 -10.85
CA GLU A 66 0.14 9.67 -10.29
C GLU A 66 0.46 8.93 -8.98
N ILE A 67 1.73 8.98 -8.57
CA ILE A 67 2.21 8.25 -7.40
C ILE A 67 3.05 9.21 -6.58
N SER A 68 2.67 9.39 -5.32
CA SER A 68 3.43 10.19 -4.37
C SER A 68 3.77 9.36 -3.14
N PHE A 69 5.01 9.45 -2.68
CA PHE A 69 5.47 8.71 -1.51
C PHE A 69 5.49 9.62 -0.28
N VAL A 70 4.90 9.15 0.81
CA VAL A 70 4.79 9.90 2.05
C VAL A 70 5.44 9.12 3.18
N ARG A 71 6.19 9.80 4.05
CA ARG A 71 6.80 9.21 5.23
C ARG A 71 6.49 10.06 6.46
N ALA A 72 5.82 9.48 7.45
CA ALA A 72 5.60 10.10 8.74
C ALA A 72 6.63 9.60 9.78
N ARG A 73 7.07 10.48 10.68
CA ARG A 73 8.01 10.15 11.77
C ARG A 73 7.33 9.53 12.99
N SER A 74 6.01 9.67 13.13
CA SER A 74 5.29 9.38 14.39
C SER A 74 4.93 7.89 14.60
N TYR A 75 5.41 6.97 13.79
CA TYR A 75 5.19 5.52 13.96
C TYR A 75 6.33 4.87 14.76
N LEU A 76 6.64 5.40 15.94
CA LEU A 76 7.51 4.77 16.93
C LEU A 76 6.64 4.31 18.12
N GLY A 77 6.12 3.08 18.07
CA GLY A 77 5.37 2.44 19.16
C GLY A 77 3.86 2.23 18.90
N THR A 78 3.13 1.80 19.94
CA THR A 78 1.67 1.49 19.92
C THR A 78 0.79 2.66 20.38
N GLN A 79 1.37 3.81 20.70
CA GLN A 79 0.63 5.01 21.15
C GLN A 79 0.78 6.16 20.15
N SER A 80 -0.33 6.81 19.80
CA SER A 80 -0.30 8.01 18.96
C SER A 80 0.33 9.18 19.74
N SER A 81 1.41 9.77 19.23
CA SER A 81 1.96 11.02 19.79
C SER A 81 1.05 12.25 19.56
N ARG A 82 -0.07 12.09 18.83
CA ARG A 82 -0.97 13.14 18.30
C ARG A 82 -0.30 14.24 17.47
N LYS A 83 1.02 14.17 17.27
CA LYS A 83 1.80 15.04 16.37
C LYS A 83 2.32 14.19 15.23
N VAL A 84 1.62 14.26 14.09
CA VAL A 84 2.09 13.63 12.85
C VAL A 84 3.06 14.61 12.19
N GLU A 85 4.33 14.27 12.21
CA GLU A 85 5.37 14.99 11.46
C GLU A 85 5.62 14.22 10.15
N LEU A 86 5.37 14.88 9.02
CA LEU A 86 5.73 14.36 7.70
C LEU A 86 7.22 14.64 7.46
N VAL A 87 8.00 13.58 7.39
CA VAL A 87 9.43 13.62 7.01
C VAL A 87 9.57 13.73 5.49
N LEU A 88 8.63 13.14 4.77
CA LEU A 88 8.47 13.28 3.33
C LEU A 88 6.96 13.48 3.10
N GLY A 89 6.58 14.67 2.65
CA GLY A 89 5.21 14.99 2.27
C GLY A 89 5.00 14.83 0.77
N PRO A 90 3.75 14.70 0.31
CA PRO A 90 3.41 14.84 -1.10
C PRO A 90 3.63 16.28 -1.60
N GLU A 91 3.91 16.45 -2.89
CA GLU A 91 4.04 17.77 -3.51
C GLU A 91 2.65 18.44 -3.58
N GLU A 92 2.57 19.76 -3.40
CA GLU A 92 1.28 20.48 -3.38
C GLU A 92 0.50 20.36 -4.69
N GLU A 93 1.18 20.11 -5.80
CA GLU A 93 0.59 19.93 -7.12
C GLU A 93 -0.15 18.59 -7.26
N GLU A 94 0.24 17.59 -6.47
CA GLU A 94 -0.33 16.23 -6.48
C GLU A 94 -1.62 16.11 -5.63
N ILE A 95 -1.97 17.13 -4.85
CA ILE A 95 -3.11 17.10 -3.91
C ILE A 95 -4.26 18.05 -4.34
N LYS A 96 -4.21 18.60 -5.55
CA LYS A 96 -5.21 19.57 -6.06
C LYS A 96 -6.48 18.91 -6.59
#